data_AF-W2SNV1-F1
#
_entry.id   AF-W2SNV1-F1
#
_cell.length_a   1.000
_cell.length_b   1.000
_cell.length_c   1.000
_cell.angle_alpha   90.00
_cell.angle_beta   90.00
_cell.angle_gamma   90.00
#
_symmetry.space_group_name_H-M   'P 1'
#
loop_
_entity.id
_entity.type
_entity.pdbx_description
1 polymer ?
#
loop_
_entity_poly.entity_id
_entity_poly.type
_entity_poly.pdbx_seq_one_letter_code
_entity_poly.pdbx_strand_id
1 'polypeptide(L)'
;MSYIVDNGSTVVFAALMSVWATLFLEGWKRYHAEIAWKWGLLDFVIEEDTVRPEFQYRVKTKRFNPVTQQDEPYLSGKKKCANFFAAMITVLFFMCLVLAVVFGMVVYRVICMQLLASMDNPTVDSLAFLIVSVTAATINLIVIIAMNYFYNSLAHRLTRWECPRTQADFDNSYTFKVFLFQFANYYSSLFYIAFFKGVLSQLPGTKDHDGNVKIAGYRLEGCDPAGCFVELVIQLAIIMCGKQFFSAFVESAYPKVMSLLRKWQLMVPIVETKHQRKERIREESCKKAGREMTRWEADYYLNPTYDQFLFDEYLEMVLQFGFCTLFVAAFPLAPLFAVFNNILEIRLDAYKFLLNAQRPMPAQARNIGVWLKILDVISKFSVTIN
;
A
#
# COMPACT_ATOMS: atom_id res chain seq x y z
N MET A 1 6.71 21.20 -21.72
CA MET A 1 6.13 20.71 -20.45
C MET A 1 6.80 21.40 -19.26
N SER A 2 8.13 21.46 -19.21
CA SER A 2 8.88 22.09 -18.11
C SER A 2 8.43 23.54 -17.81
N TYR A 3 8.22 24.41 -18.81
CA TYR A 3 7.73 25.78 -18.57
C TYR A 3 6.31 25.89 -17.97
N ILE A 4 5.46 24.86 -18.14
CA ILE A 4 4.10 24.85 -17.56
C ILE A 4 4.16 24.53 -16.06
N VAL A 5 5.16 23.73 -15.65
CA VAL A 5 5.24 23.22 -14.28
C VAL A 5 6.33 23.91 -13.44
N ASP A 6 7.39 24.39 -14.08
CA ASP A 6 8.43 25.20 -13.47
C ASP A 6 8.11 26.69 -13.69
N ASN A 7 7.09 27.17 -12.97
CA ASN A 7 6.62 28.54 -13.00
C ASN A 7 6.45 29.05 -11.56
N GLY A 8 6.62 30.36 -11.30
CA GLY A 8 6.41 30.94 -9.98
C GLY A 8 5.01 30.65 -9.38
N SER A 9 4.02 30.34 -10.22
CA SER A 9 2.69 29.90 -9.78
C SER A 9 2.71 28.55 -9.03
N THR A 10 3.60 27.62 -9.38
CA THR A 10 3.66 26.31 -8.72
C THR A 10 4.26 26.41 -7.32
N VAL A 11 5.15 27.37 -7.08
CA VAL A 11 5.64 27.71 -5.72
C VAL A 11 4.50 28.22 -4.84
N VAL A 12 3.69 29.16 -5.35
CA VAL A 12 2.50 29.66 -4.63
C VAL A 12 1.50 28.53 -4.39
N PHE A 13 1.30 27.67 -5.39
CA PHE A 13 0.43 26.50 -5.26
C PHE A 13 0.91 25.52 -4.20
N ALA A 14 2.22 25.23 -4.13
CA ALA A 14 2.79 24.35 -3.11
C ALA A 14 2.56 24.90 -1.70
N ALA A 15 2.77 26.20 -1.48
CA ALA A 15 2.47 26.85 -0.20
C ALA A 15 0.98 26.77 0.17
N LEU A 16 0.08 27.01 -0.80
CA LEU A 16 -1.36 26.84 -0.60
C LEU A 16 -1.73 25.39 -0.26
N MET A 17 -1.08 24.41 -0.89
CA MET A 17 -1.31 22.99 -0.64
C MET A 17 -0.82 22.54 0.74
N SER A 18 0.29 23.10 1.24
CA SER A 18 0.71 22.89 2.62
C SER A 18 -0.31 23.42 3.63
N VAL A 19 -0.85 24.62 3.40
CA VAL A 19 -1.92 25.18 4.24
C VAL A 19 -3.18 24.32 4.13
N TRP A 20 -3.58 23.93 2.92
CA TRP A 20 -4.72 23.05 2.68
C TRP A 20 -4.59 21.72 3.42
N ALA A 21 -3.42 21.08 3.41
CA ALA A 21 -3.19 19.82 4.11
C ALA A 21 -3.41 19.95 5.62
N THR A 22 -2.95 21.06 6.22
CA THR A 22 -3.20 21.34 7.66
C THR A 22 -4.69 21.59 7.93
N LEU A 23 -5.36 22.40 7.10
CA LEU A 23 -6.79 22.69 7.23
C LEU A 23 -7.64 21.44 7.05
N PHE A 24 -7.27 20.56 6.13
CA PHE A 24 -7.92 19.28 5.91
C PHE A 24 -7.84 18.39 7.15
N LEU A 25 -6.67 18.26 7.76
CA LEU A 25 -6.50 17.42 8.95
C LEU A 25 -7.22 17.99 10.18
N GLU A 26 -7.14 19.30 10.42
CA GLU A 26 -7.87 19.93 11.53
C GLU A 26 -9.39 19.89 11.29
N GLY A 27 -9.83 20.09 10.04
CA GLY A 27 -11.23 19.92 9.64
C GLY A 27 -11.71 18.48 9.86
N TRP A 28 -10.89 17.50 9.51
CA TRP A 28 -11.19 16.08 9.71
C TRP A 28 -11.27 15.72 11.20
N LYS A 29 -10.36 16.23 12.05
CA LYS A 29 -10.43 16.04 13.52
C LYS A 29 -11.74 16.56 14.10
N ARG A 30 -12.20 17.74 13.65
CA ARG A 30 -13.47 18.33 14.08
C ARG A 30 -14.67 17.50 13.60
N TYR A 31 -14.67 17.10 12.33
CA TYR A 31 -15.72 16.27 11.73
C TYR A 31 -15.84 14.90 12.41
N HIS A 32 -14.69 14.26 12.66
CA HIS A 32 -14.61 13.01 13.40
C HIS A 32 -15.18 13.14 14.82
N ALA A 33 -14.85 14.21 15.55
CA ALA A 33 -15.40 14.44 16.89
C ALA A 33 -16.93 14.61 16.88
N GLU A 34 -17.47 15.30 15.88
CA GLU A 34 -18.92 15.45 15.68
C GLU A 34 -19.60 14.10 15.40
N ILE A 35 -19.02 13.27 14.53
CA ILE A 35 -19.55 11.92 14.25
C ILE A 35 -19.50 11.05 15.50
N ALA A 36 -18.38 11.05 16.22
CA ALA A 36 -18.23 10.27 17.43
C ALA A 36 -19.27 10.66 18.50
N TRP A 37 -19.61 11.96 18.59
CA TRP A 37 -20.69 12.43 19.44
C TRP A 37 -22.06 11.95 18.96
N LYS A 38 -22.39 12.13 17.66
CA LYS A 38 -23.68 11.70 17.07
C LYS A 38 -23.94 10.21 17.20
N TRP A 39 -22.89 9.39 17.14
CA TRP A 39 -22.97 7.94 17.27
C TRP A 39 -22.82 7.44 18.71
N GLY A 40 -22.65 8.32 19.70
CA GLY A 40 -22.51 7.93 21.11
C GLY A 40 -21.22 7.19 21.43
N LEU A 41 -20.15 7.42 20.65
CA LEU A 41 -18.86 6.71 20.75
C LEU A 41 -17.82 7.44 21.61
N LEU A 42 -18.17 8.57 22.22
CA LEU A 42 -17.24 9.35 23.06
C LEU A 42 -16.89 8.65 24.38
N ASP A 43 -17.91 8.03 25.00
CA ASP A 43 -17.80 7.29 26.26
C ASP A 43 -17.43 5.81 26.05
N PHE A 44 -17.12 5.42 24.80
CA PHE A 44 -16.57 4.11 24.49
C PHE A 44 -15.14 4.05 25.04
N VAL A 45 -15.02 3.65 26.31
CA VAL A 45 -13.75 3.45 27.01
C VAL A 45 -13.12 2.16 26.48
N ILE A 46 -11.83 2.25 26.14
CA ILE A 46 -10.93 1.19 25.66
C ILE A 46 -10.90 -0.06 26.58
N GLU A 47 -11.59 -0.05 27.72
CA GLU A 47 -11.64 -1.14 28.70
C GLU A 47 -12.48 -2.35 28.26
N GLU A 48 -13.34 -2.23 27.24
CA GLU A 48 -14.08 -3.38 26.67
C GLU A 48 -13.43 -4.01 25.43
N ASP A 49 -12.24 -3.58 25.02
CA ASP A 49 -11.48 -4.32 24.02
C ASP A 49 -11.09 -5.69 24.61
N THR A 50 -11.84 -6.72 24.21
CA THR A 50 -11.57 -8.10 24.62
C THR A 50 -10.09 -8.43 24.43
N VAL A 51 -9.47 -8.91 25.50
CA VAL A 51 -8.06 -9.29 25.47
C VAL A 51 -7.90 -10.42 24.44
N ARG A 52 -6.96 -10.26 23.51
CA ARG A 52 -6.77 -11.22 22.41
C ARG A 52 -6.51 -12.63 22.99
N PRO A 53 -7.16 -13.69 22.47
CA PRO A 53 -6.96 -15.05 22.96
C PRO A 53 -5.49 -15.50 22.90
N GLU A 54 -4.76 -15.09 21.85
CA GLU A 54 -3.33 -15.36 21.70
C GLU A 54 -2.49 -14.76 22.85
N PHE A 55 -2.88 -13.58 23.35
CA PHE A 55 -2.21 -12.91 24.45
C PHE A 55 -2.46 -13.64 25.77
N GLN A 56 -3.71 -14.02 26.04
CA GLN A 56 -4.09 -14.79 27.22
C GLN A 56 -3.38 -16.16 27.27
N TYR A 57 -3.23 -16.80 26.11
CA TYR A 57 -2.54 -18.10 26.00
C TYR A 57 -1.01 -17.98 26.20
N ARG A 58 -0.37 -16.96 25.62
CA ARG A 58 1.10 -16.81 25.67
C ARG A 58 1.62 -16.22 26.97
N VAL A 59 0.88 -15.30 27.59
CA VAL A 59 1.33 -14.56 28.78
C VAL A 59 0.83 -15.25 30.05
N LYS A 60 1.71 -16.03 30.68
CA LYS A 60 1.42 -16.73 31.95
C LYS A 60 1.55 -15.85 33.19
N THR A 61 2.27 -14.74 33.08
CA THR A 61 2.48 -13.80 34.19
C THR A 61 1.22 -12.97 34.41
N LYS A 62 0.70 -12.96 35.63
CA LYS A 62 -0.46 -12.16 36.03
C LYS A 62 -0.05 -11.00 36.94
N ARG A 63 -0.83 -9.92 36.92
CA ARG A 63 -0.70 -8.78 37.81
C ARG A 63 -2.09 -8.34 38.28
N PHE A 64 -2.23 -8.12 39.57
CA PHE A 64 -3.46 -7.59 40.16
C PHE A 64 -3.69 -6.14 39.71
N ASN A 65 -4.86 -5.87 39.13
CA ASN A 65 -5.28 -4.53 38.74
C ASN A 65 -6.11 -3.90 39.89
N PRO A 66 -5.69 -2.76 40.47
CA PRO A 66 -6.39 -2.15 41.60
C PRO A 66 -7.75 -1.54 41.25
N VAL A 67 -8.03 -1.31 39.96
CA VAL A 67 -9.30 -0.73 39.49
C VAL A 67 -10.34 -1.82 39.26
N THR A 68 -9.99 -2.86 38.48
CA THR A 68 -10.91 -3.97 38.16
C THR A 68 -10.96 -5.03 39.26
N GLN A 69 -10.05 -4.98 40.23
CA GLN A 69 -9.88 -5.96 41.31
C GLN A 69 -9.71 -7.41 40.81
N GLN A 70 -9.16 -7.58 39.61
CA GLN A 70 -8.93 -8.89 38.98
C GLN A 70 -7.47 -9.08 38.60
N ASP A 71 -7.04 -10.34 38.59
CA ASP A 71 -5.71 -10.75 38.11
C ASP A 71 -5.69 -10.81 36.59
N GLU A 72 -5.04 -9.83 35.96
CA GLU A 72 -4.93 -9.73 34.51
C GLU A 72 -3.59 -10.25 33.99
N PRO A 73 -3.54 -10.88 32.80
CA PRO A 73 -2.28 -11.23 32.16
C PRO A 73 -1.47 -9.96 31.86
N TYR A 74 -0.21 -9.94 32.31
CA TYR A 74 0.67 -8.78 32.22
C TYR A 74 2.02 -9.15 31.63
N LEU A 75 2.42 -8.47 30.56
CA LEU A 75 3.74 -8.56 29.96
C LEU A 75 4.63 -7.45 30.53
N SER A 76 5.82 -7.79 31.02
CA SER A 76 6.78 -6.80 31.54
C SER A 76 7.10 -5.74 30.50
N GLY A 77 7.00 -4.47 30.89
CA GLY A 77 7.25 -3.32 29.99
C GLY A 77 8.62 -3.37 29.31
N LYS A 78 9.67 -3.84 30.00
CA LYS A 78 11.01 -4.02 29.42
C LYS A 78 11.01 -5.00 28.25
N LYS A 79 10.29 -6.12 28.40
CA LYS A 79 10.16 -7.14 27.34
C LYS A 79 9.29 -6.65 26.19
N LYS A 80 8.19 -5.95 26.47
CA LYS A 80 7.36 -5.30 25.44
C LYS A 80 8.19 -4.32 24.60
N CYS A 81 8.98 -3.49 25.27
CA CYS A 81 9.86 -2.52 24.64
C CYS A 81 10.95 -3.18 23.80
N ALA A 82 11.62 -4.22 24.33
CA ALA A 82 12.63 -4.98 23.60
C ALA A 82 12.06 -5.66 22.34
N ASN A 83 10.87 -6.26 22.44
CA ASN A 83 10.20 -6.86 21.29
C ASN A 83 9.84 -5.80 20.24
N PHE A 84 9.30 -4.66 20.66
CA PHE A 84 8.97 -3.57 19.74
C PHE A 84 10.22 -3.03 19.03
N PHE A 85 11.32 -2.81 19.75
CA PHE A 85 12.57 -2.35 19.12
C PHE A 85 13.15 -3.38 18.16
N ALA A 86 13.18 -4.66 18.52
CA ALA A 86 13.64 -5.72 17.63
C ALA A 86 12.79 -5.79 16.36
N ALA A 87 11.47 -5.60 16.48
CA ALA A 87 10.57 -5.52 15.33
C ALA A 87 10.81 -4.27 14.48
N MET A 88 11.05 -3.11 15.09
CA MET A 88 11.38 -1.91 14.32
C MET A 88 12.72 -2.03 13.59
N ILE A 89 13.71 -2.71 14.18
CA ILE A 89 15.00 -2.99 13.53
C ILE A 89 14.80 -3.88 12.29
N THR A 90 13.96 -4.92 12.37
CA THR A 90 13.69 -5.75 11.20
C THR A 90 12.96 -4.98 10.11
N VAL A 91 12.02 -4.09 10.46
CA VAL A 91 11.37 -3.19 9.49
C VAL A 91 12.40 -2.28 8.80
N LEU A 92 13.31 -1.66 9.57
CA LEU A 92 14.37 -0.82 9.02
C LEU A 92 15.31 -1.59 8.09
N PHE A 93 15.64 -2.83 8.42
CA PHE A 93 16.44 -3.70 7.55
C PHE A 93 15.75 -3.94 6.18
N PHE A 94 14.45 -4.24 6.18
CA PHE A 94 13.69 -4.43 4.94
C PHE A 94 13.52 -3.12 4.15
N MET A 95 13.41 -1.98 4.84
CA MET A 95 13.42 -0.66 4.20
C MET A 95 14.74 -0.40 3.46
N CYS A 96 15.89 -0.70 4.10
CA CYS A 96 17.19 -0.61 3.45
C CYS A 96 17.31 -1.58 2.26
N LEU A 97 16.73 -2.78 2.36
CA LEU A 97 16.70 -3.75 1.27
C LEU A 97 15.92 -3.21 0.06
N VAL A 98 14.78 -2.56 0.28
CA VAL A 98 14.02 -1.87 -0.79
C VAL A 98 14.89 -0.81 -1.47
N LEU A 99 15.58 0.03 -0.70
CA LEU A 99 16.47 1.06 -1.26
C LEU A 99 17.61 0.43 -2.09
N ALA A 100 18.19 -0.68 -1.62
CA ALA A 100 19.22 -1.41 -2.34
C ALA A 100 18.70 -2.03 -3.64
N VAL A 101 17.45 -2.54 -3.65
CA VAL A 101 16.79 -3.05 -4.85
C VAL A 101 16.54 -1.95 -5.87
N VAL A 102 16.03 -0.78 -5.43
CA VAL A 102 15.84 0.38 -6.32
C VAL A 102 17.18 0.85 -6.91
N PHE A 103 18.23 0.91 -6.09
CA PHE A 103 19.57 1.20 -6.58
C PHE A 103 20.06 0.13 -7.57
N GLY A 104 19.83 -1.14 -7.29
CA GLY A 104 20.14 -2.26 -8.20
C GLY A 104 19.40 -2.14 -9.54
N MET A 105 18.16 -1.67 -9.54
CA MET A 105 17.39 -1.41 -10.77
C MET A 105 17.99 -0.28 -11.62
N VAL A 106 18.54 0.76 -10.99
CA VAL A 106 19.28 1.83 -11.71
C VAL A 106 20.55 1.26 -12.32
N VAL A 107 21.31 0.48 -11.56
CA VAL A 107 22.53 -0.18 -12.06
C VAL A 107 22.21 -1.12 -13.25
N TYR A 108 21.12 -1.87 -13.16
CA TYR A 108 20.65 -2.72 -14.25
C TYR A 108 20.42 -1.94 -15.55
N ARG A 109 19.76 -0.77 -15.47
CA ARG A 109 19.53 0.09 -16.64
C ARG A 109 20.83 0.55 -17.29
N VAL A 110 21.79 0.99 -16.48
CA VAL A 110 23.11 1.45 -16.96
C VAL A 110 23.85 0.31 -17.67
N ILE A 111 23.88 -0.88 -17.08
CA ILE A 111 24.56 -2.04 -17.66
C ILE A 111 23.89 -2.47 -18.96
N CYS A 112 22.55 -2.59 -18.98
CA CYS A 112 21.84 -3.00 -20.19
C CYS A 112 21.99 -2.01 -21.34
N MET A 113 21.98 -0.70 -21.06
CA MET A 113 22.26 0.32 -22.07
C MET A 113 23.65 0.15 -22.68
N GLN A 114 24.68 -0.08 -21.85
CA GLN A 114 26.04 -0.26 -22.33
C GLN A 114 26.21 -1.55 -23.16
N LEU A 115 25.56 -2.64 -22.73
CA LEU A 115 25.60 -3.91 -23.46
C LEU A 115 24.92 -3.79 -24.82
N LEU A 116 23.78 -3.12 -24.89
CA LEU A 116 23.07 -2.88 -26.16
C LEU A 116 23.87 -1.98 -27.10
N ALA A 117 24.53 -0.94 -26.57
CA ALA A 117 25.42 -0.08 -27.35
C ALA A 117 26.67 -0.81 -27.88
N SER A 118 27.11 -1.89 -27.21
CA SER A 118 28.21 -2.74 -27.69
C SER A 118 27.81 -3.70 -28.81
N MET A 119 26.50 -3.91 -29.02
CA MET A 119 26.01 -4.70 -30.15
C MET A 119 25.92 -3.78 -31.36
N ASP A 120 26.84 -3.94 -32.31
CA ASP A 120 27.04 -3.13 -33.53
C ASP A 120 25.89 -3.26 -34.57
N ASN A 121 24.65 -3.41 -34.11
CA ASN A 121 23.44 -3.58 -34.90
C ASN A 121 22.62 -2.26 -34.90
N PRO A 122 22.48 -1.56 -36.04
CA PRO A 122 21.85 -0.24 -36.09
C PRO A 122 20.35 -0.25 -35.75
N THR A 123 19.68 -1.39 -35.94
CA THR A 123 18.26 -1.56 -35.55
C THR A 123 18.11 -1.68 -34.03
N VAL A 124 19.05 -2.35 -33.36
CA VAL A 124 19.03 -2.56 -31.90
C VAL A 124 19.33 -1.26 -31.19
N ASP A 125 20.24 -0.45 -31.71
CA ASP A 125 20.61 0.85 -31.12
C ASP A 125 19.42 1.84 -31.12
N SER A 126 18.66 1.91 -32.22
CA SER A 126 17.46 2.75 -32.31
C SER A 126 16.33 2.34 -31.35
N LEU A 127 16.27 1.06 -30.98
CA LEU A 127 15.25 0.49 -30.08
C LEU A 127 15.78 0.29 -28.65
N ALA A 128 17.08 0.49 -28.40
CA ALA A 128 17.73 0.16 -27.15
C ALA A 128 17.08 0.87 -25.95
N PHE A 129 16.79 2.17 -26.09
CA PHE A 129 16.11 2.94 -25.05
C PHE A 129 14.74 2.39 -24.70
N LEU A 130 13.94 2.02 -25.70
CA LEU A 130 12.61 1.47 -25.50
C LEU A 130 12.68 0.08 -24.85
N ILE A 131 13.56 -0.78 -25.33
CA ILE A 131 13.76 -2.13 -24.79
C ILE A 131 14.18 -2.06 -23.32
N VAL A 132 15.21 -1.27 -22.99
CA VAL A 132 15.71 -1.13 -21.61
C VAL A 132 14.65 -0.53 -20.69
N SER A 133 13.92 0.49 -21.16
CA SER A 133 12.87 1.11 -20.35
C SER A 133 11.74 0.14 -20.04
N VAL A 134 11.29 -0.64 -21.03
CA VAL A 134 10.21 -1.64 -20.86
C VAL A 134 10.68 -2.81 -19.98
N THR A 135 11.87 -3.35 -20.19
CA THR A 135 12.40 -4.45 -19.37
C THR A 135 12.64 -4.00 -17.93
N ALA A 136 13.20 -2.80 -17.72
CA ALA A 136 13.40 -2.28 -16.38
C ALA A 136 12.07 -2.02 -15.65
N ALA A 137 11.07 -1.46 -16.33
CA ALA A 137 9.75 -1.23 -15.74
C ALA A 137 9.05 -2.54 -15.35
N THR A 138 9.12 -3.56 -16.21
CA THR A 138 8.51 -4.87 -15.94
C THR A 138 9.21 -5.61 -14.78
N ILE A 139 10.54 -5.64 -14.75
CA ILE A 139 11.29 -6.23 -13.63
C ILE A 139 10.97 -5.49 -12.32
N ASN A 140 11.00 -4.16 -12.32
CA ASN A 140 10.69 -3.36 -11.14
C ASN A 140 9.28 -3.66 -10.60
N LEU A 141 8.29 -3.76 -11.48
CA LEU A 141 6.91 -4.11 -11.10
C LEU A 141 6.82 -5.50 -10.45
N ILE A 142 7.46 -6.51 -11.04
CA ILE A 142 7.48 -7.88 -10.51
C ILE A 142 8.11 -7.90 -9.12
N VAL A 143 9.22 -7.18 -8.95
CA VAL A 143 9.94 -7.09 -7.67
C VAL A 143 9.08 -6.40 -6.61
N ILE A 144 8.44 -5.28 -6.93
CA ILE A 144 7.52 -4.58 -6.02
C ILE A 144 6.39 -5.50 -5.54
N ILE A 145 5.75 -6.23 -6.47
CA ILE A 145 4.64 -7.16 -6.15
C ILE A 145 5.14 -8.28 -5.23
N ALA A 146 6.27 -8.91 -5.57
CA ALA A 146 6.84 -10.00 -4.79
C ALA A 146 7.25 -9.56 -3.37
N MET A 147 7.89 -8.38 -3.26
CA MET A 147 8.30 -7.81 -1.99
C MET A 147 7.11 -7.43 -1.11
N ASN A 148 6.06 -6.83 -1.68
CA ASN A 148 4.84 -6.49 -0.95
C ASN A 148 4.15 -7.72 -0.36
N TYR A 149 4.02 -8.79 -1.15
CA TYR A 149 3.44 -10.06 -0.69
C TYR A 149 4.26 -10.66 0.47
N PHE A 150 5.58 -10.74 0.32
CA PHE A 150 6.46 -11.29 1.34
C PHE A 150 6.43 -10.44 2.63
N TYR A 151 6.51 -9.12 2.50
CA TYR A 151 6.56 -8.23 3.64
C TYR A 151 5.25 -8.19 4.42
N ASN A 152 4.08 -8.18 3.76
CA ASN A 152 2.80 -8.23 4.48
C ASN A 152 2.69 -9.50 5.35
N SER A 153 3.13 -10.64 4.82
CA SER A 153 3.20 -11.91 5.57
C SER A 153 4.19 -11.81 6.75
N LEU A 154 5.35 -11.20 6.54
CA LEU A 154 6.34 -10.98 7.58
C LEU A 154 5.84 -10.02 8.67
N ALA A 155 5.23 -8.90 8.29
CA ALA A 155 4.71 -7.88 9.20
C ALA A 155 3.62 -8.46 10.11
N HIS A 156 2.76 -9.34 9.58
CA HIS A 156 1.79 -10.07 10.38
C HIS A 156 2.46 -10.99 11.41
N ARG A 157 3.45 -11.77 10.99
CA ARG A 157 4.23 -12.66 11.89
C ARG A 157 4.97 -11.87 12.95
N LEU A 158 5.57 -10.74 12.58
CA LEU A 158 6.32 -9.87 13.45
C LEU A 158 5.43 -9.21 14.50
N THR A 159 4.24 -8.76 14.10
CA THR A 159 3.26 -8.17 15.02
C THR A 159 2.67 -9.22 15.96
N ARG A 160 2.48 -10.46 15.51
CA ARG A 160 2.17 -11.59 16.40
C ARG A 160 3.30 -11.84 17.41
N TRP A 161 4.55 -11.75 16.98
CA TRP A 161 5.71 -11.92 17.86
C TRP A 161 5.77 -10.86 18.96
N GLU A 162 5.47 -9.59 18.66
CA GLU A 162 5.38 -8.48 19.62
C GLU A 162 4.37 -8.74 20.76
N CYS A 163 3.35 -9.57 20.49
CA CYS A 163 2.31 -9.96 21.43
C CYS A 163 1.52 -8.78 22.03
N PRO A 164 0.81 -7.98 21.21
CA PRO A 164 -0.07 -6.92 21.69
C PRO A 164 -1.26 -7.49 22.49
N ARG A 165 -1.76 -6.69 23.46
CA ARG A 165 -2.82 -7.10 24.40
C ARG A 165 -4.21 -7.07 23.75
N THR A 166 -4.55 -5.98 23.06
CA THR A 166 -5.86 -5.76 22.43
C THR A 166 -5.76 -5.87 20.91
N GLN A 167 -6.91 -6.06 20.25
CA GLN A 167 -6.98 -6.11 18.79
C GLN A 167 -6.64 -4.75 18.17
N ALA A 168 -7.09 -3.64 18.78
CA ALA A 168 -6.72 -2.30 18.35
C ALA A 168 -5.19 -2.06 18.41
N ASP A 169 -4.49 -2.52 19.46
CA ASP A 169 -3.03 -2.43 19.54
C ASP A 169 -2.34 -3.26 18.44
N PHE A 170 -2.89 -4.44 18.12
CA PHE A 170 -2.40 -5.28 17.04
C PHE A 170 -2.54 -4.58 15.69
N ASP A 171 -3.73 -4.07 15.40
CA ASP A 171 -4.04 -3.43 14.13
C ASP A 171 -3.24 -2.13 13.96
N ASN A 172 -3.09 -1.32 15.01
CA ASN A 172 -2.26 -0.11 14.98
C ASN A 172 -0.78 -0.42 14.74
N SER A 173 -0.24 -1.43 15.42
CA SER A 173 1.17 -1.82 15.30
C SER A 173 1.47 -2.47 13.93
N TYR A 174 0.55 -3.29 13.42
CA TYR A 174 0.62 -3.86 12.07
C TYR A 174 0.56 -2.76 11.02
N THR A 175 -0.43 -1.88 11.14
CA THR A 175 -0.66 -0.76 10.20
C THR A 175 0.56 0.13 10.06
N PHE A 176 1.16 0.53 11.19
CA PHE A 176 2.34 1.37 11.18
C PHE A 176 3.53 0.72 10.44
N LYS A 177 3.78 -0.57 10.65
CA LYS A 177 4.89 -1.29 10.00
C LYS A 177 4.67 -1.50 8.51
N VAL A 178 3.45 -1.86 8.11
CA VAL A 178 3.11 -2.03 6.69
C VAL A 178 3.14 -0.68 5.97
N PHE A 179 2.60 0.36 6.59
CA PHE A 179 2.68 1.71 6.04
C PHE A 179 4.14 2.15 5.80
N LEU A 180 5.04 2.00 6.79
CA LEU A 180 6.45 2.42 6.63
C LEU A 180 7.14 1.72 5.46
N PHE A 181 6.91 0.42 5.31
CA PHE A 181 7.49 -0.35 4.21
C PHE A 181 6.89 0.04 2.86
N GLN A 182 5.57 0.14 2.77
CA GLN A 182 4.88 0.53 1.54
C GLN A 182 5.24 1.96 1.13
N PHE A 183 5.37 2.86 2.11
CA PHE A 183 5.85 4.22 1.90
C PHE A 183 7.26 4.19 1.27
N ALA A 184 8.21 3.45 1.85
CA ALA A 184 9.53 3.32 1.26
C ALA A 184 9.48 2.69 -0.14
N ASN A 185 8.68 1.66 -0.36
CA ASN A 185 8.60 0.95 -1.64
C ASN A 185 8.03 1.83 -2.77
N TYR A 186 6.94 2.55 -2.52
CA TYR A 186 6.33 3.42 -3.53
C TYR A 186 7.08 4.74 -3.72
N TYR A 187 7.58 5.36 -2.64
CA TYR A 187 8.17 6.70 -2.71
C TYR A 187 9.68 6.71 -2.95
N SER A 188 10.42 5.63 -2.66
CA SER A 188 11.89 5.61 -2.82
C SER A 188 12.34 5.95 -4.24
N SER A 189 11.66 5.41 -5.25
CA SER A 189 11.95 5.70 -6.66
C SER A 189 11.70 7.17 -7.02
N LEU A 190 10.65 7.79 -6.46
CA LEU A 190 10.33 9.20 -6.64
C LEU A 190 11.36 10.10 -5.94
N PHE A 191 11.73 9.77 -4.70
CA PHE A 191 12.79 10.46 -3.96
C PHE A 191 14.13 10.37 -4.68
N TYR A 192 14.46 9.20 -5.27
CA TYR A 192 15.66 9.02 -6.06
C TYR A 192 15.70 9.97 -7.26
N ILE A 193 14.61 10.02 -8.05
CA ILE A 193 14.54 10.88 -9.24
C ILE A 193 14.57 12.36 -8.87
N ALA A 194 13.83 12.75 -7.82
CA ALA A 194 13.71 14.14 -7.40
C ALA A 194 15.02 14.70 -6.81
N PHE A 195 15.69 13.96 -5.92
CA PHE A 195 16.80 14.50 -5.12
C PHE A 195 18.18 13.96 -5.51
N PHE A 196 18.26 12.70 -5.94
CA PHE A 196 19.55 12.02 -6.11
C PHE A 196 20.00 11.98 -7.58
N LYS A 197 19.10 11.72 -8.53
CA LYS A 197 19.45 11.51 -9.94
C LYS A 197 20.22 12.70 -10.55
N GLY A 198 19.74 13.92 -10.37
CA GLY A 198 20.42 15.13 -10.86
C GLY A 198 21.73 15.45 -10.13
N VAL A 199 21.74 15.34 -8.79
CA VAL A 199 22.92 15.67 -7.97
C VAL A 199 24.07 14.71 -8.22
N LEU A 200 23.81 13.40 -8.34
CA LEU A 200 24.86 12.42 -8.59
C LEU A 200 25.56 12.64 -9.94
N SER A 201 24.86 13.19 -10.94
CA SER A 201 25.44 13.55 -12.23
C SER A 201 26.37 14.77 -12.18
N GLN A 202 26.32 15.55 -11.09
CA GLN A 202 27.13 16.76 -10.88
C GLN A 202 28.35 16.51 -9.98
N LEU A 203 28.51 15.31 -9.40
CA LEU A 203 29.72 14.99 -8.62
C LEU A 203 30.98 15.12 -9.50
N PRO A 204 32.08 15.67 -8.97
CA PRO A 204 33.33 15.77 -9.70
C PRO A 204 33.88 14.35 -9.99
N GLY A 205 33.99 13.99 -11.27
CA GLY A 205 34.54 12.74 -11.76
C GLY A 205 35.10 12.89 -13.17
N THR A 206 35.67 11.82 -13.73
CA THR A 206 36.16 11.83 -15.11
C THR A 206 34.99 12.00 -16.07
N LYS A 207 34.95 13.14 -16.76
CA LYS A 207 33.92 13.44 -17.76
C LYS A 207 34.32 12.80 -19.09
N ASP A 208 33.35 12.20 -19.76
CA ASP A 208 33.52 11.71 -21.14
C ASP A 208 33.60 12.88 -22.14
N HIS A 209 33.92 12.59 -23.41
CA HIS A 209 33.93 13.58 -24.48
C HIS A 209 32.57 14.33 -24.64
N ASP A 210 31.47 13.69 -24.22
CA ASP A 210 30.11 14.25 -24.18
C ASP A 210 29.73 14.93 -22.85
N GLY A 211 30.69 15.11 -21.92
CA GLY A 211 30.47 15.83 -20.66
C GLY A 211 29.80 15.03 -19.52
N ASN A 212 29.52 13.74 -19.72
CA ASN A 212 28.88 12.87 -18.72
C ASN A 212 29.89 12.32 -17.71
N VAL A 213 29.54 12.31 -16.42
CA VAL A 213 30.41 11.83 -15.32
C VAL A 213 30.45 10.29 -15.31
N LYS A 214 31.66 9.72 -15.37
CA LYS A 214 31.91 8.29 -15.20
C LYS A 214 32.34 7.98 -13.77
N ILE A 215 31.75 6.95 -13.17
CA ILE A 215 32.22 6.36 -11.91
C ILE A 215 32.64 4.92 -12.22
N ALA A 216 33.90 4.58 -11.94
CA ALA A 216 34.48 3.26 -12.22
C ALA A 216 34.32 2.77 -13.67
N GLY A 217 34.31 3.70 -14.65
CA GLY A 217 34.18 3.40 -16.08
C GLY A 217 32.73 3.31 -16.60
N TYR A 218 31.72 3.35 -15.73
CA TYR A 218 30.30 3.31 -16.11
C TYR A 218 29.71 4.73 -16.21
N ARG A 219 28.90 4.96 -17.23
CA ARG A 219 28.12 6.21 -17.40
C ARG A 219 26.96 6.22 -16.41
N LEU A 220 26.92 7.21 -15.52
CA LEU A 220 25.79 7.38 -14.61
C LEU A 220 24.55 7.87 -15.37
N GLU A 221 23.35 7.49 -14.92
CA GLU A 221 22.11 8.05 -15.48
C GLU A 221 22.08 9.57 -15.26
N GLY A 222 22.23 10.33 -16.35
CA GLY A 222 21.99 11.77 -16.36
C GLY A 222 20.51 12.11 -16.51
N CYS A 223 20.13 13.32 -16.14
CA CYS A 223 18.84 13.86 -16.55
C CYS A 223 18.84 14.15 -18.05
N ASP A 224 17.67 14.00 -18.68
CA ASP A 224 17.46 14.51 -20.04
C ASP A 224 17.70 16.03 -20.12
N PRO A 225 18.00 16.59 -21.31
CA PRO A 225 18.20 18.03 -21.49
C PRO A 225 16.98 18.88 -21.07
N ALA A 226 15.78 18.29 -21.04
CA ALA A 226 14.54 18.91 -20.58
C ALA A 226 14.33 18.86 -19.05
N GLY A 227 15.23 18.18 -18.31
CA GLY A 227 15.24 18.03 -16.85
C GLY A 227 14.61 16.72 -16.35
N CYS A 228 15.08 16.22 -15.20
CA CYS A 228 14.50 15.04 -14.51
C CYS A 228 13.06 15.25 -14.01
N PHE A 229 12.60 16.49 -14.01
CA PHE A 229 11.26 16.87 -13.56
C PHE A 229 10.16 16.24 -14.43
N VAL A 230 10.37 16.16 -15.75
CA VAL A 230 9.40 15.54 -16.67
C VAL A 230 9.29 14.03 -16.41
N GLU A 231 10.40 13.36 -16.15
CA GLU A 231 10.40 11.94 -15.77
C GLU A 231 9.63 11.71 -14.46
N LEU A 232 9.81 12.58 -13.46
CA LEU A 232 9.10 12.52 -12.19
C LEU A 232 7.59 12.67 -12.39
N VAL A 233 7.16 13.64 -13.21
CA VAL A 233 5.74 13.84 -13.54
C VAL A 233 5.15 12.62 -14.24
N ILE A 234 5.86 12.06 -15.22
CA ILE A 234 5.42 10.86 -15.93
C ILE A 234 5.29 9.68 -14.96
N GLN A 235 6.27 9.48 -14.08
CA GLN A 235 6.24 8.39 -13.11
C GLN A 235 5.12 8.57 -12.09
N LEU A 236 4.89 9.78 -11.59
CA LEU A 236 3.74 10.08 -10.73
C LEU A 236 2.42 9.81 -11.44
N ALA A 237 2.27 10.26 -12.68
CA ALA A 237 1.06 10.01 -13.47
C ALA A 237 0.82 8.51 -13.72
N ILE A 238 1.88 7.74 -14.04
CA ILE A 238 1.79 6.29 -14.23
C ILE A 238 1.43 5.59 -12.92
N ILE A 239 2.02 5.98 -11.78
CA ILE A 239 1.71 5.35 -10.50
C ILE A 239 0.29 5.72 -10.07
N MET A 240 -0.10 6.99 -10.11
CA MET A 240 -1.43 7.43 -9.67
C MET A 240 -2.54 6.90 -10.56
N CYS A 241 -2.41 7.00 -11.89
CA CYS A 241 -3.42 6.49 -12.80
C CYS A 241 -3.35 4.97 -12.92
N GLY A 242 -2.15 4.42 -13.13
CA GLY A 242 -1.94 2.99 -13.38
C GLY A 242 -2.24 2.12 -12.18
N LYS A 243 -1.80 2.50 -10.97
CA LYS A 243 -2.17 1.78 -9.75
C LYS A 243 -3.67 1.81 -9.56
N GLN A 244 -4.33 2.96 -9.77
CA GLN A 244 -5.76 3.04 -9.54
C GLN A 244 -6.56 2.19 -10.52
N PHE A 245 -6.25 2.29 -11.81
CA PHE A 245 -6.91 1.45 -12.82
C PHE A 245 -6.69 -0.03 -12.54
N PHE A 246 -5.48 -0.42 -12.11
CA PHE A 246 -5.17 -1.78 -11.74
C PHE A 246 -5.90 -2.22 -10.46
N SER A 247 -5.96 -1.36 -9.44
CA SER A 247 -6.67 -1.61 -8.18
C SER A 247 -8.15 -1.81 -8.46
N ALA A 248 -8.80 -0.87 -9.14
CA ALA A 248 -10.19 -0.95 -9.57
C ALA A 248 -10.49 -2.21 -10.42
N PHE A 249 -9.57 -2.58 -11.33
CA PHE A 249 -9.71 -3.80 -12.13
C PHE A 249 -9.62 -5.06 -11.26
N VAL A 250 -8.60 -5.18 -10.42
CA VAL A 250 -8.42 -6.31 -9.51
C VAL A 250 -9.58 -6.38 -8.54
N GLU A 251 -10.03 -5.26 -7.99
CA GLU A 251 -11.14 -5.18 -7.05
C GLU A 251 -12.47 -5.62 -7.67
N SER A 252 -12.69 -5.32 -8.96
CA SER A 252 -13.87 -5.81 -9.68
C SER A 252 -13.74 -7.27 -10.12
N ALA A 253 -12.55 -7.70 -10.55
CA ALA A 253 -12.32 -9.02 -11.12
C ALA A 253 -12.09 -10.11 -10.06
N TYR A 254 -11.24 -9.84 -9.06
CA TYR A 254 -10.84 -10.76 -8.00
C TYR A 254 -12.03 -11.41 -7.28
N PRO A 255 -13.03 -10.67 -6.76
CA PRO A 255 -14.12 -11.30 -6.05
C PRO A 255 -15.02 -12.15 -6.94
N LYS A 256 -15.21 -11.77 -8.21
CA LYS A 256 -15.97 -12.54 -9.20
C LYS A 256 -15.25 -13.84 -9.53
N VAL A 257 -13.94 -13.79 -9.76
CA VAL A 257 -13.12 -14.96 -10.02
C VAL A 257 -13.09 -15.89 -8.81
N MET A 258 -12.87 -15.36 -7.59
CA MET A 258 -12.84 -16.17 -6.38
C MET A 258 -14.19 -16.82 -6.07
N SER A 259 -15.30 -16.10 -6.23
CA SER A 259 -16.64 -16.68 -6.04
C SER A 259 -16.97 -17.75 -7.09
N LEU A 260 -16.55 -17.57 -8.34
CA LEU A 260 -16.65 -18.60 -9.38
C LEU A 260 -15.77 -19.83 -9.07
N LEU A 261 -14.53 -19.62 -8.64
CA LEU A 261 -13.61 -20.69 -8.24
C LEU A 261 -14.13 -21.47 -7.04
N ARG A 262 -14.70 -20.81 -6.03
CA ARG A 262 -15.31 -21.48 -4.87
C ARG A 262 -16.55 -22.28 -5.26
N LYS A 263 -17.43 -21.71 -6.09
CA LYS A 263 -18.58 -22.45 -6.64
C LYS A 263 -18.11 -23.70 -7.39
N TRP A 264 -17.05 -23.56 -8.18
CA TRP A 264 -16.46 -24.67 -8.92
C TRP A 264 -15.81 -25.71 -7.99
N GLN A 265 -14.99 -25.30 -7.02
CA GLN A 265 -14.36 -26.19 -6.03
C GLN A 265 -15.39 -26.93 -5.17
N LEU A 266 -16.47 -26.25 -4.74
CA LEU A 266 -17.56 -26.88 -3.98
C LEU A 266 -18.40 -27.83 -4.85
N MET A 267 -18.44 -27.63 -6.17
CA MET A 267 -19.09 -28.55 -7.12
C MET A 267 -18.22 -29.75 -7.52
N VAL A 268 -16.91 -29.72 -7.29
CA VAL A 268 -15.98 -30.79 -7.73
C VAL A 268 -15.52 -31.61 -6.52
N PRO A 269 -16.00 -32.86 -6.33
CA PRO A 269 -15.46 -33.75 -5.32
C PRO A 269 -14.09 -34.28 -5.75
N ILE A 270 -13.15 -34.34 -4.80
CA ILE A 270 -11.74 -34.74 -5.04
C ILE A 270 -11.60 -36.22 -5.44
N VAL A 271 -12.61 -37.06 -5.20
CA VAL A 271 -12.67 -38.46 -5.66
C VAL A 271 -14.11 -38.79 -6.05
N GLU A 272 -14.42 -38.79 -7.35
CA GLU A 272 -15.74 -39.19 -7.82
C GLU A 272 -15.66 -40.05 -9.09
N THR A 273 -16.29 -41.22 -9.06
CA THR A 273 -16.38 -42.14 -10.20
C THR A 273 -17.38 -41.58 -11.23
N LYS A 274 -17.14 -41.79 -12.54
CA LYS A 274 -18.02 -41.29 -13.65
C LYS A 274 -19.52 -41.56 -13.44
N HIS A 275 -19.88 -42.63 -12.74
CA HIS A 275 -21.26 -43.02 -12.47
C HIS A 275 -21.93 -42.12 -11.41
N GLN A 276 -21.24 -41.84 -10.30
CA GLN A 276 -21.71 -40.96 -9.22
C GLN A 276 -21.90 -39.52 -9.72
N ARG A 277 -21.00 -39.03 -10.57
CA ARG A 277 -21.12 -37.72 -11.23
C ARG A 277 -22.41 -37.60 -12.05
N LYS A 278 -22.81 -38.66 -12.74
CA LYS A 278 -24.00 -38.69 -13.62
C LYS A 278 -25.31 -38.72 -12.81
N GLU A 279 -25.32 -39.43 -11.69
CA GLU A 279 -26.45 -39.46 -10.74
C GLU A 279 -26.60 -38.13 -9.99
N ARG A 280 -25.50 -37.51 -9.57
CA ARG A 280 -25.52 -36.16 -8.95
C ARG A 280 -26.03 -35.09 -9.91
N ILE A 281 -25.57 -35.07 -11.16
CA ILE A 281 -26.05 -34.09 -12.17
C ILE A 281 -27.56 -34.28 -12.43
N ARG A 282 -28.04 -35.53 -12.41
CA ARG A 282 -29.46 -35.85 -12.58
C ARG A 282 -30.30 -35.44 -11.35
N GLU A 283 -29.81 -35.68 -10.14
CA GLU A 283 -30.45 -35.20 -8.90
C GLU A 283 -30.42 -33.67 -8.78
N GLU A 284 -29.30 -33.02 -9.10
CA GLU A 284 -29.17 -31.56 -9.09
C GLU A 284 -30.05 -30.92 -10.15
N SER A 285 -30.21 -31.53 -11.33
CA SER A 285 -31.13 -31.03 -12.37
C SER A 285 -32.59 -31.15 -11.93
N CYS A 286 -32.97 -32.24 -11.24
CA CYS A 286 -34.30 -32.37 -10.63
C CYS A 286 -34.53 -31.44 -9.42
N LYS A 287 -33.50 -31.18 -8.59
CA LYS A 287 -33.58 -30.24 -7.45
C LYS A 287 -33.57 -28.77 -7.90
N LYS A 288 -32.82 -28.42 -8.95
CA LYS A 288 -32.77 -27.07 -9.54
C LYS A 288 -34.08 -26.65 -10.21
N ALA A 289 -34.89 -27.60 -10.67
CA ALA A 289 -36.19 -27.29 -11.28
C ALA A 289 -37.21 -26.71 -10.28
N GLY A 290 -36.97 -26.76 -8.96
CA GLY A 290 -37.92 -26.27 -7.96
C GLY A 290 -37.34 -25.69 -6.66
N ARG A 291 -36.01 -25.55 -6.51
CA ARG A 291 -35.40 -25.00 -5.29
C ARG A 291 -34.63 -23.72 -5.61
N GLU A 292 -35.25 -22.57 -5.37
CA GLU A 292 -34.53 -21.30 -5.28
C GLU A 292 -33.46 -21.41 -4.18
N MET A 293 -32.24 -20.97 -4.49
CA MET A 293 -31.14 -21.00 -3.51
C MET A 293 -31.49 -20.12 -2.32
N THR A 294 -31.33 -20.66 -1.11
CA THR A 294 -31.65 -19.90 0.10
C THR A 294 -30.65 -18.76 0.30
N ARG A 295 -31.06 -17.69 0.99
CA ARG A 295 -30.22 -16.49 1.13
C ARG A 295 -28.91 -16.75 1.88
N TRP A 296 -28.92 -17.59 2.92
CA TRP A 296 -27.70 -17.94 3.65
C TRP A 296 -26.74 -18.80 2.81
N GLU A 297 -27.25 -19.66 1.91
CA GLU A 297 -26.42 -20.40 0.95
C GLU A 297 -25.76 -19.45 -0.05
N ALA A 298 -26.50 -18.45 -0.54
CA ALA A 298 -25.96 -17.42 -1.41
C ALA A 298 -24.84 -16.61 -0.74
N ASP A 299 -25.04 -16.19 0.51
CA ASP A 299 -24.05 -15.44 1.29
C ASP A 299 -22.78 -16.28 1.59
N TYR A 300 -22.93 -17.59 1.77
CA TYR A 300 -21.79 -18.49 1.99
C TYR A 300 -20.82 -18.53 0.79
N TYR A 301 -21.31 -18.33 -0.44
CA TYR A 301 -20.47 -18.29 -1.63
C TYR A 301 -19.73 -16.96 -1.84
N LEU A 302 -20.06 -15.91 -1.08
CA LEU A 302 -19.37 -14.62 -1.13
C LEU A 302 -17.97 -14.70 -0.49
N ASN A 303 -17.15 -13.68 -0.71
CA ASN A 303 -15.81 -13.62 -0.12
C ASN A 303 -15.89 -13.24 1.36
N PRO A 304 -15.19 -13.95 2.25
CA PRO A 304 -15.19 -13.66 3.68
C PRO A 304 -14.46 -12.36 3.92
N THR A 305 -15.04 -11.52 4.77
CA THR A 305 -14.37 -10.35 5.31
C THR A 305 -13.39 -10.79 6.39
N TYR A 306 -12.12 -10.46 6.23
CA TYR A 306 -11.10 -10.66 7.25
C TYR A 306 -11.18 -9.55 8.31
N ASP A 307 -10.65 -9.79 9.51
CA ASP A 307 -10.71 -8.84 10.63
C ASP A 307 -10.18 -7.44 10.27
N GLN A 308 -9.22 -7.38 9.34
CA GLN A 308 -8.56 -6.15 8.88
C GLN A 308 -9.07 -5.68 7.52
N PHE A 309 -10.31 -5.99 7.11
CA PHE A 309 -10.80 -5.71 5.74
C PHE A 309 -10.70 -4.25 5.28
N LEU A 310 -10.76 -3.28 6.21
CA LEU A 310 -10.61 -1.86 5.90
C LEU A 310 -9.15 -1.40 5.79
N PHE A 311 -8.19 -2.23 6.22
CA PHE A 311 -6.78 -1.85 6.29
C PHE A 311 -6.24 -1.48 4.91
N ASP A 312 -6.49 -2.32 3.91
CA ASP A 312 -5.98 -2.10 2.55
C ASP A 312 -6.63 -0.85 1.91
N GLU A 313 -7.91 -0.60 2.16
CA GLU A 313 -8.61 0.61 1.66
C GLU A 313 -8.03 1.89 2.26
N TYR A 314 -7.82 1.92 3.58
CA TYR A 314 -7.20 3.06 4.24
C TYR A 314 -5.75 3.25 3.78
N LEU A 315 -5.00 2.17 3.60
CA LEU A 315 -3.62 2.23 3.11
C LEU A 315 -3.55 2.87 1.73
N GLU A 316 -4.45 2.49 0.83
CA GLU A 316 -4.56 3.07 -0.51
C GLU A 316 -4.82 4.58 -0.44
N MET A 317 -5.83 5.00 0.33
CA MET A 317 -6.20 6.42 0.46
C MET A 317 -5.11 7.28 1.12
N VAL A 318 -4.41 6.74 2.12
CA VAL A 318 -3.32 7.44 2.81
C VAL A 318 -2.09 7.57 1.91
N LEU A 319 -1.77 6.54 1.13
CA LEU A 319 -0.71 6.63 0.11
C LEU A 319 -1.10 7.66 -0.97
N GLN A 320 -2.36 7.70 -1.41
CA GLN A 320 -2.82 8.71 -2.36
C GLN A 320 -2.72 10.14 -1.81
N PHE A 321 -3.06 10.34 -0.54
CA PHE A 321 -2.86 11.62 0.13
C PHE A 321 -1.38 12.05 0.12
N GLY A 322 -0.46 11.12 0.35
CA GLY A 322 0.97 11.39 0.25
C GLY A 322 1.40 11.81 -1.16
N PHE A 323 0.90 11.18 -2.22
CA PHE A 323 1.21 11.59 -3.60
C PHE A 323 0.72 13.01 -3.89
N CYS A 324 -0.44 13.38 -3.34
CA CYS A 324 -1.03 14.71 -3.52
C CYS A 324 -0.35 15.82 -2.71
N THR A 325 0.40 15.47 -1.66
CA THR A 325 0.99 16.45 -0.74
C THR A 325 2.50 16.50 -0.82
N LEU A 326 3.20 15.38 -0.96
CA LEU A 326 4.68 15.35 -0.95
C LEU A 326 5.31 15.83 -2.26
N PHE A 327 4.62 15.65 -3.39
CA PHE A 327 5.16 15.94 -4.73
C PHE A 327 4.31 16.95 -5.51
N VAL A 328 3.59 17.81 -4.80
CA VAL A 328 2.63 18.73 -5.42
C VAL A 328 3.30 19.89 -6.14
N ALA A 329 4.47 20.32 -5.66
CA ALA A 329 5.35 21.25 -6.38
C ALA A 329 5.79 20.66 -7.73
N ALA A 330 5.99 19.33 -7.76
CA ALA A 330 6.37 18.63 -8.98
C ALA A 330 5.20 18.39 -9.94
N PHE A 331 4.01 18.12 -9.43
CA PHE A 331 2.85 17.81 -10.26
C PHE A 331 1.56 18.47 -9.74
N PRO A 332 1.27 19.71 -10.16
CA PRO A 332 0.11 20.48 -9.68
C PRO A 332 -1.25 19.86 -10.02
N LEU A 333 -1.31 18.98 -11.03
CA LEU A 333 -2.53 18.30 -11.44
C LEU A 333 -2.85 17.06 -10.58
N ALA A 334 -1.95 16.64 -9.68
CA ALA A 334 -2.15 15.47 -8.83
C ALA A 334 -3.49 15.49 -8.05
N PRO A 335 -3.89 16.62 -7.40
CA PRO A 335 -5.15 16.68 -6.67
C PRO A 335 -6.39 16.48 -7.56
N LEU A 336 -6.34 16.93 -8.83
CA LEU A 336 -7.45 16.75 -9.76
C LEU A 336 -7.66 15.27 -10.10
N PHE A 337 -6.57 14.54 -10.38
CA PHE A 337 -6.63 13.09 -10.59
C PHE A 337 -7.10 12.36 -9.33
N ALA A 338 -6.67 12.80 -8.16
CA ALA A 338 -7.11 12.24 -6.89
C ALA A 338 -8.61 12.44 -6.64
N VAL A 339 -9.18 13.60 -7.01
CA VAL A 339 -10.64 13.82 -6.91
C VAL A 339 -11.41 12.88 -7.82
N PHE A 340 -11.01 12.77 -9.09
CA PHE A 340 -11.66 11.84 -10.04
C PHE A 340 -11.60 10.40 -9.54
N ASN A 341 -10.43 10.01 -9.05
CA ASN A 341 -10.20 8.71 -8.44
C ASN A 341 -11.15 8.48 -7.25
N ASN A 342 -11.17 9.38 -6.26
CA ASN A 342 -12.02 9.23 -5.08
C ASN A 342 -13.51 9.13 -5.41
N ILE A 343 -13.99 9.80 -6.48
CA ILE A 343 -15.38 9.70 -6.94
C ILE A 343 -15.70 8.29 -7.44
N LEU A 344 -14.78 7.67 -8.17
CA LEU A 344 -14.93 6.28 -8.62
C LEU A 344 -14.80 5.31 -7.45
N GLU A 345 -13.81 5.52 -6.58
CA GLU A 345 -13.50 4.62 -5.47
C GLU A 345 -14.66 4.46 -4.50
N ILE A 346 -15.30 5.57 -4.11
CA ILE A 346 -16.49 5.54 -3.24
C ILE A 346 -17.59 4.63 -3.81
N ARG A 347 -17.71 4.54 -5.15
CA ARG A 347 -18.72 3.70 -5.81
C ARG A 347 -18.26 2.25 -5.94
N LEU A 348 -16.98 2.02 -6.23
CA LEU A 348 -16.39 0.68 -6.37
C LEU A 348 -16.35 -0.03 -5.01
N ASP A 349 -15.88 0.64 -3.96
CA ASP A 349 -15.91 0.15 -2.59
C ASP A 349 -17.33 -0.21 -2.15
N ALA A 350 -18.29 0.69 -2.41
CA ALA A 350 -19.69 0.43 -2.10
C ALA A 350 -20.22 -0.81 -2.83
N TYR A 351 -19.89 -0.97 -4.12
CA TYR A 351 -20.27 -2.15 -4.89
C TYR A 351 -19.63 -3.43 -4.33
N LYS A 352 -18.35 -3.37 -3.95
CA LYS A 352 -17.62 -4.49 -3.35
C LYS A 352 -18.27 -4.95 -2.05
N PHE A 353 -18.55 -4.04 -1.12
CA PHE A 353 -19.15 -4.39 0.17
C PHE A 353 -20.61 -4.80 0.07
N LEU A 354 -21.37 -4.31 -0.92
CA LEU A 354 -22.78 -4.67 -1.09
C LEU A 354 -22.99 -6.01 -1.79
N LEU A 355 -22.12 -6.40 -2.74
CA LEU A 355 -22.39 -7.52 -3.65
C LEU A 355 -21.34 -8.63 -3.66
N ASN A 356 -20.10 -8.33 -3.24
CA ASN A 356 -18.95 -9.23 -3.45
C ASN A 356 -18.36 -9.79 -2.15
N ALA A 357 -18.67 -9.16 -1.01
CA ALA A 357 -18.18 -9.52 0.30
C ALA A 357 -19.31 -10.01 1.21
N GLN A 358 -18.99 -10.93 2.12
CA GLN A 358 -19.86 -11.26 3.24
C GLN A 358 -20.02 -10.04 4.15
N ARG A 359 -21.18 -9.94 4.81
CA ARG A 359 -21.44 -8.83 5.72
C ARG A 359 -20.42 -8.87 6.87
N PRO A 360 -19.60 -7.81 7.06
CA PRO A 360 -18.69 -7.75 8.19
C PRO A 360 -19.47 -7.63 9.49
N MET A 361 -18.91 -8.16 10.57
CA MET A 361 -19.48 -7.98 11.90
C MET A 361 -19.34 -6.50 12.29
N PRO A 362 -20.41 -5.86 12.77
CA PRO A 362 -20.35 -4.46 13.16
C PRO A 362 -19.39 -4.30 14.35
N ALA A 363 -18.31 -3.57 14.13
CA ALA A 363 -17.36 -3.17 15.16
C ALA A 363 -17.48 -1.67 15.40
N GLN A 364 -17.34 -1.25 16.66
CA GLN A 364 -17.34 0.15 17.03
C GLN A 364 -15.91 0.66 17.09
N ALA A 365 -15.65 1.80 16.45
CA ALA A 365 -14.35 2.46 16.49
C ALA A 365 -14.56 3.94 16.76
N ARG A 366 -13.86 4.47 17.78
CA ARG A 366 -13.96 5.89 18.11
C ARG A 366 -13.37 6.77 17.02
N ASN A 367 -12.30 6.33 16.34
CA ASN A 367 -11.56 7.09 15.34
C ASN A 367 -10.97 6.15 14.28
N ILE A 368 -10.35 6.71 13.24
CA ILE A 368 -9.63 5.95 12.21
C ILE A 368 -8.28 5.39 12.72
N GLY A 369 -8.02 5.38 14.02
CA GLY A 369 -6.81 4.79 14.62
C GLY A 369 -5.51 5.52 14.29
N VAL A 370 -4.45 4.74 14.05
CA VAL A 370 -3.10 5.24 13.76
C VAL A 370 -3.01 6.07 12.47
N TRP A 371 -3.96 5.93 11.55
CA TRP A 371 -3.98 6.66 10.28
C TRP A 371 -3.96 8.19 10.45
N LEU A 372 -4.62 8.73 11.48
CA LEU A 372 -4.55 10.18 11.78
C LEU A 372 -3.12 10.64 12.08
N LYS A 373 -2.38 9.84 12.86
CA LYS A 373 -0.99 10.16 13.21
C LYS A 373 -0.09 10.06 11.99
N ILE A 374 -0.33 9.06 11.13
CA ILE A 374 0.39 8.90 9.87
C ILE A 374 0.15 10.10 8.95
N LEU A 375 -1.10 10.52 8.76
CA LEU A 375 -1.45 11.68 7.93
C LEU A 375 -0.85 12.99 8.46
N ASP A 376 -0.84 13.20 9.78
CA ASP A 376 -0.20 14.35 10.42
C ASP A 376 1.32 14.39 10.16
N VAL A 377 1.98 13.22 10.24
CA VAL A 377 3.40 13.07 9.93
C VAL A 377 3.67 13.35 8.44
N ILE A 378 2.88 12.78 7.52
CA ILE A 378 2.99 13.04 6.07
C ILE A 378 2.83 14.54 5.77
N SER A 379 1.83 15.19 6.37
CA SER A 379 1.58 16.63 6.18
C SER A 379 2.77 17.49 6.63
N LYS A 380 3.40 17.16 7.75
CA LYS A 380 4.63 17.84 8.22
C LYS A 380 5.81 17.60 7.28
N PHE A 381 6.00 16.38 6.79
CA PHE A 381 7.05 16.05 5.82
C PHE A 381 6.82 16.73 4.46
N SER A 382 5.57 16.89 4.04
CA SER A 382 5.20 17.58 2.79
C SER A 382 5.73 19.01 2.73
N VAL A 383 5.73 19.74 3.85
CA VAL A 383 6.29 21.10 3.90
C VAL A 383 7.81 21.12 3.68
N THR A 384 8.52 20.08 4.11
CA THR A 384 9.99 20.00 3.95
C THR A 384 10.42 19.49 2.58
N ILE A 385 9.55 18.76 1.88
CA ILE A 385 9.86 18.10 0.60
C ILE A 385 9.49 18.99 -0.58
N ASN A 386 8.38 19.71 -0.51
CA ASN A 386 8.05 20.79 -1.46
C ASN A 386 8.91 22.01 -1.20
#